data_AF-X0K6A5-F1
#
_entry.id   AF-X0K6A5-F1
#
_cell.length_a   1.000
_cell.length_b   1.000
_cell.length_c   1.000
_cell.angle_alpha   90.00
_cell.angle_beta   90.00
_cell.angle_gamma   90.00
#
_symmetry.space_group_name_H-M   'P 1'
#
loop_
_entity.id
_entity.type
_entity.pdbx_description
1 polymer ?
#
loop_
_entity_poly.entity_id
_entity_poly.type
_entity_poly.pdbx_seq_one_letter_code
_entity_poly.pdbx_strand_id
1 'polypeptide(L)'
;MAALKSRLGFTNTTSFVLFCIFGGILFLFSTLQFRLMDIDGFFCKEGDPSSVPGECYVFQKPGLMRSGMLLHLATFLPAGALVCFQFIPALRRPKFIKFHRVNGYVVLVLSALGTVAALIIESKAMGGIFSNRIGTWTLATLVTTATVKGYVSIKNKEIEKHRAWMLRAWFWATSIITMRVILISLAHIIGQPSRSMTTSLPCAVIEYLHESFPGTRQNPYPSCAAYVSGENLLQEALVRTNWDLNDLPGITAALRVGYAVGGWLGFLTNAIGIEIYIWKTAPARKLKV
;
A
#
# COMPACT_ATOMS: atom_id res chain seq x y z
N MET A 1 18.39 -19.03 -17.93
CA MET A 1 17.39 -19.27 -16.84
C MET A 1 17.81 -20.36 -15.85
N ALA A 2 18.18 -21.57 -16.29
CA ALA A 2 18.52 -22.70 -15.40
C ALA A 2 19.71 -22.41 -14.45
N ALA A 3 20.75 -21.74 -14.93
CA ALA A 3 21.92 -21.37 -14.11
C ALA A 3 21.55 -20.40 -12.97
N LEU A 4 20.70 -19.41 -13.23
CA LEU A 4 20.26 -18.43 -12.24
C LEU A 4 19.37 -19.08 -11.15
N LYS A 5 18.42 -19.93 -11.57
CA LYS A 5 17.58 -20.75 -10.66
C LYS A 5 18.45 -21.54 -9.67
N SER A 6 19.46 -22.26 -10.18
CA SER A 6 20.37 -23.07 -9.38
C SER A 6 21.22 -22.24 -8.41
N ARG A 7 21.79 -21.12 -8.88
CA ARG A 7 22.57 -20.18 -8.05
C ARG A 7 21.76 -19.61 -6.89
N LEU A 8 20.49 -19.24 -7.15
CA LEU A 8 19.56 -18.73 -6.14
C LEU A 8 18.98 -19.82 -5.23
N GLY A 9 19.27 -21.10 -5.52
CA GLY A 9 18.91 -22.24 -4.67
C GLY A 9 17.47 -22.72 -4.81
N PHE A 10 16.77 -22.35 -5.89
CA PHE A 10 15.43 -22.86 -6.17
C PHE A 10 15.49 -24.25 -6.80
N THR A 11 14.78 -25.21 -6.21
CA THR A 11 14.65 -26.58 -6.74
C THR A 11 13.53 -26.67 -7.79
N ASN A 12 12.39 -26.02 -7.50
CA ASN A 12 11.19 -26.01 -8.35
C ASN A 12 11.16 -24.75 -9.26
N THR A 13 10.97 -24.95 -10.57
CA THR A 13 10.87 -23.87 -11.57
C THR A 13 9.67 -22.95 -11.31
N THR A 14 8.52 -23.49 -10.92
CA THR A 14 7.32 -22.70 -10.58
C THR A 14 7.59 -21.74 -9.43
N SER A 15 8.28 -22.20 -8.37
CA SER A 15 8.63 -21.32 -7.24
C SER A 15 9.62 -20.22 -7.64
N PHE A 16 10.55 -20.53 -8.55
CA PHE A 16 11.46 -19.53 -9.10
C PHE A 16 10.73 -18.47 -9.93
N VAL A 17 9.82 -18.89 -10.82
CA VAL A 17 9.03 -17.95 -11.64
C VAL A 17 8.14 -17.07 -10.76
N LEU A 18 7.45 -17.65 -9.79
CA LEU A 18 6.62 -16.89 -8.84
C LEU A 18 7.46 -15.89 -8.04
N PHE A 19 8.67 -16.26 -7.62
CA PHE A 19 9.58 -15.33 -6.96
C PHE A 19 9.99 -14.17 -7.88
N CYS A 20 10.32 -14.44 -9.13
CA CYS A 20 10.66 -13.39 -10.10
C CYS A 20 9.48 -12.43 -10.34
N ILE A 21 8.25 -12.95 -10.40
CA ILE A 21 7.04 -12.12 -10.57
C ILE A 21 6.77 -11.34 -9.29
N PHE A 22 6.41 -12.00 -8.19
CA PHE A 22 5.95 -11.31 -6.98
C PHE A 22 7.08 -10.60 -6.22
N GLY A 23 8.23 -11.27 -6.06
CA GLY A 23 9.40 -10.68 -5.41
C GLY A 23 10.05 -9.60 -6.27
N GLY A 24 10.11 -9.80 -7.59
CA GLY A 24 10.63 -8.78 -8.52
C GLY A 24 9.73 -7.55 -8.58
N ILE A 25 8.42 -7.73 -8.71
CA ILE A 25 7.45 -6.63 -8.69
C ILE A 25 7.50 -5.87 -7.35
N LEU A 26 7.56 -6.56 -6.21
CA LEU A 26 7.69 -5.91 -4.91
C LEU A 26 8.99 -5.11 -4.79
N PHE A 27 10.12 -5.68 -5.22
CA PHE A 27 11.42 -5.00 -5.18
C PHE A 27 11.40 -3.74 -6.05
N LEU A 28 10.90 -3.87 -7.28
CA LEU A 28 10.80 -2.76 -8.22
C LEU A 28 9.84 -1.67 -7.71
N PHE A 29 8.66 -2.06 -7.24
CA PHE A 29 7.71 -1.14 -6.63
C PHE A 29 8.34 -0.38 -5.46
N SER A 30 8.99 -1.09 -4.54
CA SER A 30 9.59 -0.47 -3.35
C SER A 30 10.70 0.52 -3.69
N THR A 31 11.56 0.18 -4.66
CA THR A 31 12.70 1.01 -5.05
C THR A 31 12.28 2.23 -5.89
N LEU A 32 11.35 2.07 -6.84
CA LEU A 32 10.87 3.19 -7.65
C LEU A 32 10.13 4.25 -6.84
N GLN A 33 9.51 3.84 -5.73
CA GLN A 33 8.72 4.71 -4.85
C GLN A 33 9.57 5.44 -3.82
N PHE A 34 10.89 5.21 -3.71
CA PHE A 34 11.74 5.96 -2.77
C PHE A 34 11.69 7.47 -2.96
N ARG A 35 11.46 7.93 -4.19
CA ARG A 35 11.28 9.35 -4.51
C ARG A 35 10.11 9.99 -3.77
N LEU A 36 9.09 9.22 -3.34
CA LEU A 36 7.97 9.73 -2.55
C LEU A 36 8.39 10.23 -1.16
N MET A 37 9.58 9.86 -0.66
CA MET A 37 10.09 10.40 0.61
C MET A 37 10.44 11.89 0.52
N ASP A 38 10.72 12.38 -0.69
CA ASP A 38 10.86 13.81 -0.95
C ASP A 38 9.45 14.42 -1.06
N ILE A 39 8.93 14.84 0.10
CA ILE A 39 7.57 15.35 0.18
C ILE A 39 7.39 16.64 -0.62
N ASP A 40 8.36 17.55 -0.58
CA ASP A 40 8.20 18.87 -1.22
C ASP A 40 8.69 18.87 -2.67
N GLY A 41 9.70 18.07 -3.01
CA GLY A 41 10.25 18.03 -4.37
C GLY A 41 9.60 17.02 -5.31
N PHE A 42 8.83 16.05 -4.79
CA PHE A 42 8.22 15.01 -5.62
C PHE A 42 6.78 14.65 -5.23
N PHE A 43 6.50 14.33 -3.97
CA PHE A 43 5.15 13.88 -3.55
C PHE A 43 4.12 15.01 -3.69
N CYS A 44 4.43 16.18 -3.11
CA CYS A 44 3.65 17.41 -3.09
C CYS A 44 4.37 18.57 -3.78
N LYS A 45 5.07 18.27 -4.88
CA LYS A 45 5.71 19.28 -5.70
C LYS A 45 4.68 20.30 -6.17
N GLU A 46 4.97 21.57 -5.94
CA GLU A 46 4.10 22.69 -6.28
C GLU A 46 3.78 22.70 -7.79
N GLY A 47 2.50 22.81 -8.12
CA GLY A 47 1.98 22.81 -9.50
C GLY A 47 2.00 21.46 -10.23
N ASP A 48 2.73 20.46 -9.75
CA ASP A 48 2.89 19.15 -10.41
C ASP A 48 3.15 18.01 -9.39
N PRO A 49 2.21 17.75 -8.46
CA PRO A 49 2.41 16.73 -7.43
C PRO A 49 2.24 15.32 -7.99
N SER A 50 3.04 14.38 -7.49
CA SER A 50 2.89 12.95 -7.80
C SER A 50 1.83 12.24 -6.94
N SER A 51 1.31 12.90 -5.90
CA SER A 51 0.26 12.36 -5.05
C SER A 51 -1.12 12.37 -5.74
N VAL A 52 -2.07 11.62 -5.18
CA VAL A 52 -3.49 11.80 -5.54
C VAL A 52 -3.88 13.27 -5.25
N PRO A 53 -4.62 13.95 -6.14
CA PRO A 53 -4.97 15.35 -5.90
C PRO A 53 -5.71 15.50 -4.57
N GLY A 54 -5.38 16.56 -3.83
CA GLY A 54 -5.96 16.85 -2.52
C GLY A 54 -5.26 16.16 -1.33
N GLU A 55 -4.41 15.16 -1.53
CA GLU A 55 -3.65 14.56 -0.40
C GLU A 55 -2.63 15.55 0.19
N CYS A 56 -2.09 16.44 -0.63
CA CYS A 56 -1.13 17.46 -0.19
C CYS A 56 -1.73 18.50 0.77
N TYR A 57 -3.05 18.73 0.74
CA TYR A 57 -3.75 19.53 1.75
C TYR A 57 -3.43 19.06 3.18
N VAL A 58 -3.25 17.75 3.36
CA VAL A 58 -2.96 17.10 4.64
C VAL A 58 -1.45 16.93 4.86
N PHE A 59 -0.74 16.38 3.87
CA PHE A 59 0.63 15.89 4.06
C PHE A 59 1.73 16.92 3.77
N GLN A 60 1.42 18.01 3.08
CA GLN A 60 2.40 19.06 2.81
C GLN A 60 2.69 19.88 4.08
N LYS A 61 1.69 20.08 4.95
CA LYS A 61 1.79 20.91 6.15
C LYS A 61 2.67 20.24 7.23
N PRO A 62 3.51 20.98 7.96
CA PRO A 62 4.21 20.44 9.13
C PRO A 62 3.25 19.88 10.17
N GLY A 63 3.60 18.76 10.79
CA GLY A 63 2.81 18.14 11.85
C GLY A 63 2.80 16.62 11.78
N LEU A 64 1.99 16.02 12.66
CA LEU A 64 1.94 14.57 12.87
C LEU A 64 1.65 13.79 11.57
N MET A 65 0.76 14.30 10.71
CA MET A 65 0.37 13.62 9.48
C MET A 65 1.53 13.53 8.49
N ARG A 66 2.28 14.61 8.30
CA ARG A 66 3.47 14.66 7.46
C ARG A 66 4.57 13.75 8.01
N SER A 67 4.86 13.84 9.31
CA SER A 67 5.85 12.98 9.96
C SER A 67 5.47 11.50 9.89
N GLY A 68 4.18 11.18 10.09
CA GLY A 68 3.64 9.83 9.95
C GLY A 68 3.79 9.31 8.53
N MET A 69 3.49 10.13 7.51
CA MET A 69 3.64 9.74 6.11
C MET A 69 5.11 9.49 5.75
N LEU A 70 6.01 10.39 6.16
CA LEU A 70 7.44 10.21 5.95
C LEU A 70 7.96 8.94 6.65
N LEU A 71 7.58 8.72 7.90
CA LEU A 71 7.94 7.50 8.65
C LEU A 71 7.42 6.25 7.96
N HIS A 72 6.17 6.26 7.48
CA HIS A 72 5.58 5.15 6.74
C HIS A 72 6.39 4.80 5.50
N LEU A 73 6.71 5.80 4.66
CA LEU A 73 7.51 5.61 3.45
C LEU A 73 8.95 5.17 3.75
N ALA A 74 9.62 5.84 4.70
CA ALA A 74 11.00 5.56 5.09
C ALA A 74 11.19 4.18 5.72
N THR A 75 10.12 3.53 6.16
CA THR A 75 10.16 2.20 6.77
C THR A 75 9.67 1.10 5.83
N PHE A 76 8.49 1.25 5.22
CA PHE A 76 7.91 0.20 4.38
C PHE A 76 8.60 0.04 3.03
N LEU A 77 9.11 1.13 2.43
CA LEU A 77 9.81 1.02 1.15
C LEU A 77 11.13 0.24 1.32
N PRO A 78 12.00 0.54 2.29
CA PRO A 78 13.19 -0.29 2.49
C PRO A 78 12.83 -1.72 2.93
N ALA A 79 11.83 -1.89 3.80
CA ALA A 79 11.40 -3.22 4.22
C ALA A 79 10.90 -4.08 3.04
N GLY A 80 10.12 -3.50 2.13
CA GLY A 80 9.63 -4.17 0.92
C GLY A 80 10.75 -4.55 -0.06
N ALA A 81 11.80 -3.73 -0.19
CA ALA A 81 12.97 -4.10 -0.97
C ALA A 81 13.79 -5.21 -0.27
N LEU A 82 14.02 -5.08 1.04
CA LEU A 82 14.85 -5.98 1.82
C LEU A 82 14.24 -7.36 2.04
N VAL A 83 12.92 -7.46 2.14
CA VAL A 83 12.23 -8.75 2.31
C VAL A 83 12.40 -9.66 1.10
N CYS A 84 12.57 -9.12 -0.11
CA CYS A 84 12.77 -9.95 -1.30
C CYS A 84 13.98 -10.88 -1.14
N PHE A 85 15.02 -10.45 -0.43
CA PHE A 85 16.17 -11.29 -0.10
C PHE A 85 15.85 -12.38 0.93
N GLN A 86 14.86 -12.18 1.82
CA GLN A 86 14.44 -13.20 2.79
C GLN A 86 13.91 -14.47 2.11
N PHE A 87 13.28 -14.30 0.94
CA PHE A 87 12.67 -15.41 0.21
C PHE A 87 13.62 -16.14 -0.74
N ILE A 88 14.86 -15.67 -0.92
CA ILE A 88 15.89 -16.35 -1.73
C ILE A 88 16.42 -17.58 -0.97
N PRO A 89 16.24 -18.83 -1.47
CA PRO A 89 16.70 -20.03 -0.78
C PRO A 89 18.21 -20.07 -0.51
N ALA A 90 19.04 -19.60 -1.44
CA ALA A 90 20.49 -19.60 -1.27
C ALA A 90 20.96 -18.79 -0.04
N LEU A 91 20.23 -17.74 0.35
CA LEU A 91 20.58 -16.90 1.49
C LEU A 91 20.28 -17.55 2.85
N ARG A 92 19.54 -18.68 2.85
CA ARG A 92 19.29 -19.50 4.04
C ARG A 92 20.35 -20.58 4.28
N ARG A 93 21.36 -20.69 3.40
CA ARG A 93 22.48 -21.64 3.57
C ARG A 93 23.43 -21.18 4.69
N PRO A 94 24.19 -22.09 5.35
CA PRO A 94 25.06 -21.75 6.48
C PRO A 94 26.01 -20.56 6.23
N LYS A 95 26.55 -20.45 5.00
CA LYS A 95 27.43 -19.33 4.59
C LYS A 95 26.77 -17.95 4.69
N PHE A 96 25.46 -17.85 4.44
CA PHE A 96 24.73 -16.58 4.35
C PHE A 96 23.69 -16.39 5.46
N ILE A 97 23.59 -17.36 6.39
CA ILE A 97 22.54 -17.36 7.42
C ILE A 97 22.59 -16.13 8.33
N LYS A 98 23.80 -15.58 8.61
CA LYS A 98 23.96 -14.36 9.40
C LYS A 98 23.30 -13.16 8.71
N PHE A 99 23.48 -13.04 7.39
CA PHE A 99 22.81 -12.01 6.59
C PHE A 99 21.29 -12.17 6.64
N HIS A 100 20.77 -13.39 6.40
CA HIS A 100 19.33 -13.65 6.46
C HIS A 100 18.72 -13.23 7.81
N ARG A 101 19.39 -13.57 8.92
CA ARG A 101 18.94 -13.19 10.28
C ARG A 101 18.95 -11.69 10.52
N VAL A 102 20.06 -11.01 10.25
CA VAL A 102 20.18 -9.55 10.47
C VAL A 102 19.18 -8.81 9.59
N ASN A 103 19.12 -9.14 8.30
CA ASN A 103 18.14 -8.57 7.38
C ASN A 103 16.70 -8.84 7.86
N GLY A 104 16.42 -10.02 8.42
CA GLY A 104 15.11 -10.38 8.93
C GLY A 104 14.69 -9.51 10.12
N TYR A 105 15.60 -9.24 11.06
CA TYR A 105 15.34 -8.33 12.18
C TYR A 105 15.11 -6.89 11.71
N VAL A 106 15.92 -6.40 10.78
CA VAL A 106 15.73 -5.07 10.19
C VAL A 106 14.36 -4.97 9.54
N VAL A 107 13.98 -5.95 8.72
CA VAL A 107 12.66 -6.00 8.08
C VAL A 107 11.53 -5.99 9.10
N LEU A 108 11.63 -6.78 10.18
CA LEU A 108 10.60 -6.81 11.25
C LEU A 108 10.45 -5.47 11.96
N VAL A 109 11.56 -4.81 12.33
CA VAL A 109 11.54 -3.51 13.00
C VAL A 109 10.94 -2.44 12.09
N LEU A 110 11.38 -2.39 10.83
CA LEU A 110 10.85 -1.44 9.85
C LEU A 110 9.35 -1.69 9.61
N SER A 111 8.91 -2.94 9.46
CA SER A 111 7.48 -3.25 9.33
C SER A 111 6.67 -2.79 10.55
N ALA A 112 7.18 -2.98 11.77
CA ALA A 112 6.48 -2.55 12.98
C ALA A 112 6.32 -1.01 13.03
N LEU A 113 7.40 -0.26 12.77
CA LEU A 113 7.36 1.20 12.72
C LEU A 113 6.45 1.70 11.59
N GLY A 114 6.53 1.08 10.42
CA GLY A 114 5.68 1.41 9.28
C GLY A 114 4.20 1.14 9.54
N THR A 115 3.87 0.07 10.26
CA THR A 115 2.49 -0.24 10.67
C THR A 115 1.97 0.81 11.65
N VAL A 116 2.76 1.22 12.65
CA VAL A 116 2.38 2.33 13.54
C VAL A 116 2.16 3.61 12.75
N ALA A 117 3.07 3.94 11.82
CA ALA A 117 2.94 5.10 10.96
C ALA A 117 1.68 5.07 10.08
N ALA A 118 1.32 3.89 9.54
CA ALA A 118 0.09 3.69 8.78
C ALA A 118 -1.17 3.97 9.63
N LEU A 119 -1.18 3.49 10.88
CA LEU A 119 -2.27 3.72 11.84
C LEU A 119 -2.40 5.20 12.25
N ILE A 120 -1.31 5.96 12.23
CA ILE A 120 -1.33 7.41 12.47
C ILE A 120 -2.02 8.12 11.29
N ILE A 121 -1.66 7.78 10.05
CA ILE A 121 -2.08 8.56 8.88
C ILE A 121 -3.44 8.14 8.28
N GLU A 122 -3.95 6.95 8.60
CA GLU A 122 -5.16 6.40 7.99
C GLU A 122 -6.42 7.25 8.14
N SER A 123 -6.49 8.09 9.17
CA SER A 123 -7.66 8.95 9.42
C SER A 123 -7.81 10.09 8.41
N LYS A 124 -6.79 10.32 7.57
CA LYS A 124 -6.79 11.34 6.53
C LYS A 124 -6.34 10.82 5.16
N ALA A 125 -5.48 9.80 5.12
CA ALA A 125 -5.01 9.21 3.87
C ALA A 125 -6.20 8.78 3.00
N MET A 126 -6.19 9.18 1.72
CA MET A 126 -7.24 8.89 0.76
C MET A 126 -8.63 9.30 1.24
N GLY A 127 -8.72 10.43 1.94
CA GLY A 127 -9.94 10.99 2.51
C GLY A 127 -10.37 10.40 3.85
N GLY A 128 -9.67 9.39 4.37
CA GLY A 128 -9.91 8.87 5.72
C GLY A 128 -11.28 8.23 5.94
N ILE A 129 -11.97 7.84 4.88
CA ILE A 129 -13.30 7.22 4.97
C ILE A 129 -13.23 5.95 5.83
N PHE A 130 -14.32 5.66 6.53
CA PHE A 130 -14.32 4.60 7.54
C PHE A 130 -13.95 3.22 6.97
N SER A 131 -14.36 2.91 5.73
CA SER A 131 -13.98 1.67 5.03
C SER A 131 -12.46 1.52 4.88
N ASN A 132 -11.75 2.60 4.53
CA ASN A 132 -10.30 2.59 4.37
C ASN A 132 -9.59 2.33 5.71
N ARG A 133 -10.12 2.92 6.79
CA ARG A 133 -9.59 2.74 8.16
C ARG A 133 -9.76 1.30 8.62
N ILE A 134 -10.93 0.71 8.43
CA ILE A 134 -11.16 -0.72 8.71
C ILE A 134 -10.17 -1.58 7.91
N GLY A 135 -9.97 -1.27 6.63
CA GLY A 135 -8.98 -1.95 5.79
C GLY A 135 -7.57 -1.88 6.37
N THR A 136 -7.13 -0.69 6.78
CA THR A 136 -5.84 -0.46 7.44
C THR A 136 -5.72 -1.22 8.77
N TRP A 137 -6.73 -1.14 9.64
CA TRP A 137 -6.75 -1.88 10.92
C TRP A 137 -6.67 -3.39 10.71
N THR A 138 -7.42 -3.90 9.73
CA THR A 138 -7.41 -5.31 9.36
C THR A 138 -6.02 -5.74 8.92
N LEU A 139 -5.42 -4.99 7.98
CA LEU A 139 -4.09 -5.31 7.47
C LEU A 139 -3.02 -5.18 8.55
N ALA A 140 -3.05 -4.12 9.36
CA ALA A 140 -2.14 -3.90 10.48
C ALA A 140 -2.21 -5.06 11.49
N THR A 141 -3.42 -5.47 11.87
CA THR A 141 -3.63 -6.58 12.82
C THR A 141 -3.12 -7.90 12.26
N LEU A 142 -3.45 -8.22 11.00
CA LEU A 142 -3.06 -9.46 10.36
C LEU A 142 -1.55 -9.53 10.14
N VAL A 143 -0.93 -8.49 9.58
CA VAL A 143 0.51 -8.43 9.35
C VAL A 143 1.28 -8.48 10.67
N THR A 144 0.83 -7.76 11.70
CA THR A 144 1.45 -7.82 13.03
C THR A 144 1.33 -9.22 13.64
N THR A 145 0.14 -9.83 13.55
CA THR A 145 -0.07 -11.20 14.04
C THR A 145 0.83 -12.19 13.32
N ALA A 146 0.91 -12.12 11.99
CA ALA A 146 1.74 -13.03 11.20
C ALA A 146 3.24 -12.81 11.46
N THR A 147 3.70 -11.57 11.60
CA THR A 147 5.09 -11.27 11.94
C THR A 147 5.47 -11.79 13.32
N VAL A 148 4.63 -11.57 14.33
CA VAL A 148 4.81 -12.13 15.69
C VAL A 148 4.82 -13.65 15.66
N LYS A 149 3.82 -14.30 15.04
CA LYS A 149 3.77 -15.77 14.96
C LYS A 149 4.97 -16.34 14.21
N GLY A 150 5.41 -15.70 13.13
CA GLY A 150 6.60 -16.12 12.42
C GLY A 150 7.87 -15.96 13.24
N TYR A 151 7.99 -14.90 14.04
CA TYR A 151 9.10 -14.70 14.96
C TYR A 151 9.11 -15.74 16.09
N VAL A 152 7.96 -16.01 16.71
CA VAL A 152 7.83 -17.04 17.75
C VAL A 152 8.16 -18.43 17.18
N SER A 153 7.65 -18.78 16.01
CA SER A 153 7.95 -20.06 15.37
C SER A 153 9.45 -20.24 15.07
N ILE A 154 10.18 -19.20 14.64
CA ILE A 154 11.63 -19.34 14.42
C ILE A 154 12.40 -19.49 15.73
N LYS A 155 11.96 -18.84 16.82
CA LYS A 155 12.53 -19.05 18.16
C LYS A 155 12.29 -20.48 18.67
N ASN A 156 11.13 -21.04 18.36
CA ASN A 156 10.79 -22.43 18.66
C ASN A 156 11.41 -23.45 17.68
N LYS A 157 12.25 -22.99 16.73
CA LYS A 157 12.88 -23.82 15.68
C LYS A 157 11.87 -24.49 14.72
N GLU A 158 10.64 -24.00 14.66
CA GLU A 158 9.58 -24.46 13.76
C GLU A 158 9.69 -23.78 12.38
N ILE A 159 10.70 -24.16 11.59
CA ILE A 159 11.09 -23.46 10.35
C ILE A 159 9.94 -23.36 9.33
N GLU A 160 9.16 -24.44 9.16
CA GLU A 160 8.05 -24.45 8.20
C GLU A 160 6.91 -23.50 8.61
N LYS A 161 6.61 -23.42 9.91
CA LYS A 161 5.62 -22.46 10.43
C LYS A 161 6.12 -21.03 10.27
N HIS A 162 7.39 -20.77 10.60
CA HIS A 162 8.03 -19.48 10.36
C HIS A 162 7.89 -19.06 8.89
N ARG A 163 8.26 -19.94 7.95
CA ARG A 163 8.13 -19.69 6.50
C ARG A 163 6.69 -19.33 6.14
N ALA A 164 5.72 -20.13 6.57
CA ALA A 164 4.32 -19.92 6.21
C ALA A 164 3.77 -18.60 6.76
N TRP A 165 4.13 -18.22 7.99
CA TRP A 165 3.73 -16.94 8.58
C TRP A 165 4.40 -15.74 7.89
N MET A 166 5.69 -15.84 7.51
CA MET A 166 6.37 -14.75 6.80
C MET A 166 5.83 -14.54 5.39
N LEU A 167 5.46 -15.63 4.71
CA LEU A 167 4.78 -15.58 3.42
C LEU A 167 3.42 -14.86 3.54
N ARG A 168 2.60 -15.22 4.53
CA ARG A 168 1.32 -14.54 4.79
C ARG A 168 1.50 -13.05 5.03
N ALA A 169 2.35 -12.69 5.99
CA ALA A 169 2.59 -11.29 6.36
C ALA A 169 2.91 -10.43 5.12
N TRP A 170 3.83 -10.89 4.28
CA TRP A 170 4.30 -10.10 3.16
C TRP A 170 3.39 -10.14 1.95
N PHE A 171 2.68 -11.24 1.68
CA PHE A 171 1.66 -11.24 0.62
C PHE A 171 0.45 -10.36 0.99
N TRP A 172 0.05 -10.34 2.26
CA TRP A 172 -0.96 -9.39 2.72
C TRP A 172 -0.47 -7.96 2.57
N ALA A 173 0.77 -7.65 2.95
CA ALA A 173 1.35 -6.31 2.77
C ALA A 173 1.47 -5.90 1.29
N THR A 174 1.82 -6.84 0.39
CA THR A 174 1.92 -6.55 -1.05
C THR A 174 0.56 -6.35 -1.74
N SER A 175 -0.55 -6.55 -1.04
CA SER A 175 -1.88 -6.24 -1.58
C SER A 175 -2.02 -4.78 -2.03
N ILE A 176 -1.18 -3.87 -1.53
CA ILE A 176 -1.09 -2.48 -1.98
C ILE A 176 -0.78 -2.35 -3.49
N ILE A 177 -0.01 -3.29 -4.06
CA ILE A 177 0.34 -3.27 -5.48
C ILE A 177 -0.88 -3.68 -6.31
N THR A 178 -1.56 -4.76 -5.92
CA THR A 178 -2.81 -5.21 -6.55
C THR A 178 -3.91 -4.16 -6.41
N MET A 179 -4.03 -3.54 -5.22
CA MET A 179 -4.95 -2.44 -4.97
C MET A 179 -4.74 -1.30 -5.95
N ARG A 180 -3.50 -0.86 -6.21
CA ARG A 180 -3.22 0.25 -7.12
C ARG A 180 -3.65 -0.04 -8.56
N VAL A 181 -3.50 -1.29 -9.02
CA VAL A 181 -4.00 -1.69 -10.35
C VAL A 181 -5.52 -1.55 -10.39
N ILE A 182 -6.23 -2.09 -9.40
CA ILE A 182 -7.70 -2.01 -9.33
C ILE A 182 -8.17 -0.57 -9.17
N LEU A 183 -7.46 0.23 -8.36
CA LEU A 183 -7.75 1.64 -8.13
C LEU A 183 -7.79 2.41 -9.45
N ILE A 184 -6.71 2.33 -10.25
CA ILE A 184 -6.61 3.07 -11.51
C ILE A 184 -7.67 2.56 -12.51
N SER A 185 -7.82 1.24 -12.64
CA SER A 185 -8.80 0.66 -13.54
C SER A 185 -10.23 1.06 -13.17
N LEU A 186 -10.59 1.00 -11.89
CA LEU A 186 -11.94 1.37 -11.44
C LEU A 186 -12.18 2.87 -11.58
N ALA A 187 -11.21 3.70 -11.22
CA ALA A 187 -11.33 5.14 -11.32
C ALA A 187 -11.52 5.60 -12.78
N HIS A 188 -10.84 4.97 -13.75
CA HIS A 188 -11.13 5.16 -15.18
C HIS A 188 -12.57 4.77 -15.56
N ILE A 189 -13.07 3.63 -15.06
CA ILE A 189 -14.41 3.13 -15.39
C ILE A 189 -15.49 4.06 -14.85
N ILE A 190 -15.41 4.44 -13.57
CA ILE A 190 -16.40 5.32 -12.92
C ILE A 190 -16.15 6.80 -13.23
N GLY A 191 -15.04 7.16 -13.86
CA GLY A 191 -14.83 8.50 -14.37
C GLY A 191 -15.57 8.77 -15.69
N GLN A 192 -16.14 7.74 -16.32
CA GLN A 192 -16.96 7.90 -17.53
C GLN A 192 -18.35 8.47 -17.17
N PRO A 193 -18.89 9.42 -17.95
CA PRO A 193 -20.17 10.06 -17.63
C PRO A 193 -21.35 9.08 -17.43
N SER A 194 -21.35 7.95 -18.14
CA SER A 194 -22.41 6.92 -18.07
C SER A 194 -22.34 6.01 -16.83
N ARG A 195 -21.20 6.01 -16.13
CA ARG A 195 -20.92 5.13 -14.96
C ARG A 195 -20.49 5.91 -13.73
N SER A 196 -20.56 7.23 -13.81
CA SER A 196 -20.16 8.13 -12.76
C SER A 196 -20.98 7.93 -11.50
N MET A 197 -20.30 7.99 -10.38
CA MET A 197 -20.86 7.92 -9.05
C MET A 197 -20.68 9.29 -8.39
N THR A 198 -21.33 9.49 -7.25
CA THR A 198 -21.15 10.70 -6.45
C THR A 198 -20.62 10.31 -5.08
N THR A 199 -19.61 11.02 -4.59
CA THR A 199 -19.00 10.81 -3.28
C THR A 199 -18.77 12.15 -2.60
N SER A 200 -18.64 12.16 -1.27
CA SER A 200 -18.39 13.39 -0.54
C SER A 200 -16.89 13.74 -0.53
N LEU A 201 -16.60 15.03 -0.68
CA LEU A 201 -15.27 15.60 -0.45
C LEU A 201 -15.39 16.81 0.48
N PRO A 202 -14.45 17.00 1.42
CA PRO A 202 -14.40 18.22 2.23
C PRO A 202 -14.22 19.46 1.35
N CYS A 203 -14.98 20.52 1.63
CA CYS A 203 -14.89 21.78 0.90
C CYS A 203 -13.50 22.41 0.98
N ALA A 204 -12.79 22.25 2.11
CA ALA A 204 -11.40 22.69 2.25
C ALA A 204 -10.43 22.01 1.26
N VAL A 205 -10.69 20.76 0.88
CA VAL A 205 -9.86 20.05 -0.12
C VAL A 205 -10.19 20.57 -1.53
N ILE A 206 -11.46 20.87 -1.80
CA ILE A 206 -11.90 21.43 -3.08
C ILE A 206 -11.29 22.83 -3.27
N GLU A 207 -11.38 23.70 -2.27
CA GLU A 207 -10.75 25.02 -2.29
C GLU A 207 -9.24 24.92 -2.48
N TYR A 208 -8.55 24.06 -1.72
CA TYR A 208 -7.12 23.81 -1.90
C TYR A 208 -6.76 23.41 -3.34
N LEU A 209 -7.55 22.53 -3.96
CA LEU A 209 -7.34 22.11 -5.35
C LEU A 209 -7.53 23.26 -6.34
N HIS A 210 -8.55 24.09 -6.10
CA HIS A 210 -8.84 25.25 -6.93
C HIS A 210 -7.73 26.30 -6.87
N GLU A 211 -7.24 26.62 -5.66
CA GLU A 211 -6.17 27.59 -5.42
C GLU A 211 -4.82 27.10 -5.92
N SER A 212 -4.49 25.84 -5.70
CA SER A 212 -3.19 25.27 -6.09
C SER A 212 -3.07 25.03 -7.59
N PHE A 213 -4.19 24.97 -8.31
CA PHE A 213 -4.23 24.64 -9.74
C PHE A 213 -5.23 25.54 -10.50
N PRO A 214 -4.98 26.86 -10.59
CA PRO A 214 -5.92 27.80 -11.22
C PRO A 214 -6.16 27.53 -12.71
N GLY A 215 -5.24 26.84 -13.40
CA GLY A 215 -5.37 26.43 -14.79
C GLY A 215 -6.31 25.26 -15.05
N THR A 216 -6.89 24.66 -14.00
CA THR A 216 -7.84 23.54 -14.11
C THR A 216 -9.29 24.02 -14.04
N ARG A 217 -10.24 23.15 -14.40
CA ARG A 217 -11.68 23.46 -14.39
C ARG A 217 -12.15 23.72 -12.96
N GLN A 218 -12.61 24.94 -12.74
CA GLN A 218 -13.17 25.41 -11.48
C GLN A 218 -14.68 25.11 -11.46
N ASN A 219 -15.04 23.88 -11.11
CA ASN A 219 -16.46 23.52 -11.01
C ASN A 219 -17.09 24.25 -9.81
N PRO A 220 -18.24 24.93 -9.97
CA PRO A 220 -18.90 25.56 -8.85
C PRO A 220 -19.46 24.50 -7.91
N TYR A 221 -19.16 24.61 -6.61
CA TYR A 221 -19.76 23.80 -5.54
C TYR A 221 -20.56 24.70 -4.60
N PRO A 222 -21.82 25.06 -4.94
CA PRO A 222 -22.65 25.92 -4.09
C PRO A 222 -22.85 25.37 -2.67
N SER A 223 -22.77 24.05 -2.51
CA SER A 223 -22.82 23.38 -1.20
C SER A 223 -21.67 23.75 -0.27
N CYS A 224 -20.60 24.37 -0.77
CA CYS A 224 -19.49 24.88 0.02
C CYS A 224 -19.69 26.32 0.52
N ALA A 225 -20.84 26.96 0.27
CA ALA A 225 -21.09 28.33 0.71
C ALA A 225 -20.89 28.54 2.22
N ALA A 226 -21.36 27.60 3.05
CA ALA A 226 -21.19 27.65 4.51
C ALA A 226 -19.73 27.48 4.97
N TYR A 227 -18.89 26.82 4.17
CA TYR A 227 -17.46 26.74 4.44
C TYR A 227 -16.77 28.06 4.10
N VAL A 228 -17.09 28.64 2.94
CA VAL A 228 -16.53 29.92 2.49
C VAL A 228 -16.94 31.07 3.42
N SER A 229 -18.16 31.06 3.96
CA SER A 229 -18.61 32.04 4.95
C SER A 229 -18.00 31.86 6.35
N GLY A 230 -17.30 30.75 6.59
CA GLY A 230 -16.75 30.40 7.90
C GLY A 230 -17.78 29.82 8.89
N GLU A 231 -19.04 29.65 8.49
CA GLU A 231 -20.10 29.10 9.33
C GLU A 231 -19.88 27.62 9.67
N ASN A 232 -19.41 26.83 8.70
CA ASN A 232 -19.10 25.41 8.87
C ASN A 232 -17.78 25.02 8.19
N LEU A 233 -16.68 25.04 8.95
CA LEU A 233 -15.35 24.65 8.48
C LEU A 233 -15.22 23.15 8.13
N LEU A 234 -16.20 22.33 8.50
CA LEU A 234 -16.22 20.88 8.23
C LEU A 234 -17.22 20.50 7.12
N GLN A 235 -17.74 21.49 6.38
CA GLN A 235 -18.67 21.23 5.28
C GLN A 235 -18.07 20.30 4.23
N GLU A 236 -18.90 19.38 3.73
CA GLU A 236 -18.57 18.52 2.60
C GLU A 236 -19.47 18.85 1.40
N ALA A 237 -18.97 18.61 0.20
CA ALA A 237 -19.71 18.70 -1.04
C ALA A 237 -19.79 17.33 -1.73
N LEU A 238 -20.91 17.10 -2.40
CA LEU A 238 -21.08 15.94 -3.27
C LEU A 238 -20.37 16.20 -4.60
N VAL A 239 -19.40 15.36 -4.90
CA VAL A 239 -18.58 15.43 -6.11
C VAL A 239 -18.83 14.21 -6.97
N ARG A 240 -19.16 14.45 -8.23
CA ARG A 240 -19.32 13.40 -9.24
C ARG A 240 -17.94 12.93 -9.70
N THR A 241 -17.74 11.61 -9.76
CA THR A 241 -16.50 11.02 -10.26
C THR A 241 -16.32 11.36 -11.73
N ASN A 242 -15.10 11.76 -12.10
CA ASN A 242 -14.75 12.15 -13.47
C ASN A 242 -13.30 11.74 -13.75
N TRP A 243 -13.01 11.32 -14.98
CA TRP A 243 -11.65 11.08 -15.45
C TRP A 243 -11.24 12.14 -16.49
N ASP A 244 -11.42 13.41 -16.13
CA ASP A 244 -10.93 14.56 -16.87
C ASP A 244 -9.77 15.16 -16.08
N LEU A 245 -8.57 15.23 -16.66
CA LEU A 245 -7.38 15.76 -15.98
C LEU A 245 -7.52 17.23 -15.57
N ASN A 246 -8.51 17.93 -16.13
CA ASN A 246 -8.84 19.30 -15.72
C ASN A 246 -9.87 19.35 -14.58
N ASP A 247 -10.50 18.23 -14.20
CA ASP A 247 -11.47 18.17 -13.08
C ASP A 247 -10.83 17.45 -11.88
N LEU A 248 -9.98 18.17 -11.14
CA LEU A 248 -9.23 17.61 -10.02
C LEU A 248 -10.13 17.05 -8.90
N PRO A 249 -11.23 17.73 -8.49
CA PRO A 249 -12.17 17.13 -7.54
C PRO A 249 -12.76 15.82 -8.06
N GLY A 250 -13.19 15.77 -9.32
CA GLY A 250 -13.77 14.58 -9.95
C GLY A 250 -12.79 13.39 -10.04
N ILE A 251 -11.52 13.65 -10.37
CA ILE A 251 -10.46 12.62 -10.34
C ILE A 251 -10.19 12.15 -8.91
N THR A 252 -10.12 13.08 -7.95
CA THR A 252 -9.90 12.74 -6.53
C THR A 252 -11.00 11.81 -6.03
N ALA A 253 -12.26 12.15 -6.34
CA ALA A 253 -13.41 11.30 -6.05
C ALA A 253 -13.25 9.89 -6.66
N ALA A 254 -12.90 9.80 -7.94
CA ALA A 254 -12.75 8.52 -8.63
C ALA A 254 -11.62 7.65 -8.02
N LEU A 255 -10.46 8.24 -7.74
CA LEU A 255 -9.31 7.55 -7.15
C LEU A 255 -9.58 7.10 -5.71
N ARG A 256 -10.33 7.87 -4.90
CA ARG A 256 -10.70 7.48 -3.54
C ARG A 256 -11.67 6.30 -3.50
N VAL A 257 -12.66 6.27 -4.40
CA VAL A 257 -13.53 5.09 -4.57
C VAL A 257 -12.70 3.89 -5.05
N GLY A 258 -11.82 4.10 -6.03
CA GLY A 258 -10.87 3.11 -6.51
C GLY A 258 -10.02 2.50 -5.39
N TYR A 259 -9.52 3.34 -4.49
CA TYR A 259 -8.70 2.92 -3.35
C TYR A 259 -9.49 2.03 -2.38
N ALA A 260 -10.71 2.42 -2.04
CA ALA A 260 -11.56 1.66 -1.12
C ALA A 260 -11.87 0.27 -1.67
N VAL A 261 -12.35 0.19 -2.91
CA VAL A 261 -12.71 -1.08 -3.56
C VAL A 261 -11.46 -1.93 -3.83
N GLY A 262 -10.41 -1.28 -4.36
CA GLY A 262 -9.14 -1.93 -4.65
C GLY A 262 -8.46 -2.48 -3.40
N GLY A 263 -8.60 -1.82 -2.24
CA GLY A 263 -8.05 -2.27 -0.97
C GLY A 263 -8.62 -3.63 -0.57
N TRP A 264 -9.96 -3.74 -0.58
CA TRP A 264 -10.64 -5.00 -0.23
C TRP A 264 -10.39 -6.12 -1.24
N LEU A 265 -10.57 -5.83 -2.54
CA LEU A 265 -10.38 -6.85 -3.58
C LEU A 265 -8.91 -7.27 -3.70
N GLY A 266 -7.99 -6.30 -3.65
CA GLY A 266 -6.55 -6.56 -3.67
C GLY A 266 -6.12 -7.41 -2.48
N PHE A 267 -6.60 -7.10 -1.28
CA PHE A 267 -6.34 -7.93 -0.10
C PHE A 267 -6.89 -9.35 -0.27
N LEU A 268 -8.15 -9.51 -0.68
CA LEU A 268 -8.78 -10.82 -0.86
C LEU A 268 -8.02 -11.70 -1.86
N THR A 269 -7.63 -11.14 -3.03
CA THR A 269 -6.86 -11.86 -4.03
C THR A 269 -5.51 -12.33 -3.48
N ASN A 270 -4.78 -11.47 -2.77
CA ASN A 270 -3.48 -11.82 -2.20
C ASN A 270 -3.62 -12.85 -1.06
N ALA A 271 -4.64 -12.69 -0.20
CA ALA A 271 -4.91 -13.59 0.90
C ALA A 271 -5.28 -15.01 0.42
N ILE A 272 -6.16 -15.12 -0.58
CA ILE A 272 -6.50 -16.43 -1.17
C ILE A 272 -5.28 -17.02 -1.89
N GLY A 273 -4.60 -16.21 -2.71
CA GLY A 273 -3.45 -16.66 -3.49
C GLY A 273 -2.32 -17.24 -2.63
N ILE A 274 -2.03 -16.59 -1.49
CA ILE A 274 -0.96 -17.07 -0.61
C ILE A 274 -1.33 -18.37 0.12
N GLU A 275 -2.59 -18.56 0.53
CA GLU A 275 -3.03 -19.82 1.13
C GLU A 275 -2.95 -20.98 0.14
N ILE A 276 -3.37 -20.77 -1.11
CA ILE A 276 -3.22 -21.77 -2.18
C ILE A 276 -1.73 -22.12 -2.37
N TYR A 277 -0.85 -21.12 -2.41
CA TYR A 277 0.59 -21.37 -2.56
C TYR A 277 1.19 -22.13 -1.37
N ILE A 278 0.84 -21.74 -0.13
CA ILE A 278 1.32 -22.42 1.08
C ILE A 278 0.83 -23.86 1.10
N TRP A 279 -0.45 -24.11 0.77
CA TRP A 279 -1.00 -25.46 0.72
C TRP A 279 -0.28 -26.34 -0.32
N LYS A 280 -0.05 -25.83 -1.53
CA LYS A 280 0.66 -26.57 -2.60
C LYS A 280 2.15 -26.77 -2.32
N THR A 281 2.76 -25.93 -1.49
CA THR A 281 4.19 -25.99 -1.17
C THR A 281 4.48 -26.48 0.25
N ALA A 282 3.44 -26.90 0.98
CA ALA A 282 3.63 -27.57 2.25
C ALA A 282 4.43 -28.86 1.99
N PRO A 283 5.40 -29.22 2.86
CA PRO A 283 5.97 -30.55 2.83
C PRO A 283 4.82 -31.54 2.86
N ALA A 284 4.84 -32.56 1.99
CA ALA A 284 3.84 -33.61 2.00
C ALA A 284 3.61 -34.01 3.46
N ARG A 285 2.40 -33.75 3.96
CA ARG A 285 1.99 -34.17 5.30
C ARG A 285 2.46 -35.61 5.36
N LYS A 286 3.38 -35.96 6.26
CA LYS A 286 3.67 -37.37 6.54
C LYS A 286 2.35 -37.92 7.07
N LEU A 287 1.47 -38.33 6.16
CA LEU A 287 0.35 -39.22 6.42
C LEU A 287 0.99 -40.59 6.65
N LYS A 288 1.57 -40.70 7.84
CA LYS A 288 1.93 -41.89 8.60
C LYS A 288 1.70 -41.37 10.02
N VAL A 289 0.60 -41.66 10.69
CA VAL A 289 -0.06 -42.96 10.94
C VAL A 289 -1.57 -42.73 10.97
#